data_AF-A0A971Q0T2-F1
#
_entry.id   AF-A0A971Q0T2-F1
#
_cell.length_a   1.000
_cell.length_b   1.000
_cell.length_c   1.000
_cell.angle_alpha   90.00
_cell.angle_beta   90.00
_cell.angle_gamma   90.00
#
_symmetry.space_group_name_H-M   'P 1'
#
loop_
_entity.id
_entity.type
_entity.pdbx_description
1 polymer ?
#
loop_
_entity_poly.entity_id
_entity_poly.type
_entity_poly.pdbx_seq_one_letter_code
_entity_poly.pdbx_strand_id
1 'polypeptide(L)'
;MEPSEKYIYWEEAAKYDLETAKAMLAAGRYLYVVFMCQQAIEKQVKGLHVLYTGDEAKRTHNIWIIFDAIFGKEEYSSLVMNESFDQKVAEHKPFFADLLYYYISERYPAYKQKVSERVGEVKAQEVLTRTEGVFLWLQSLSQFSKQ
;
A
#
# COMPACT_ATOMS: atom_id res chain seq x y z
N MET A 1 -18.57 1.88 14.35
CA MET A 1 -17.20 2.41 14.29
C MET A 1 -17.22 3.53 13.29
N GLU A 2 -16.79 4.71 13.73
CA GLU A 2 -16.61 5.87 12.87
C GLU A 2 -15.53 5.59 11.81
N PRO A 3 -15.55 6.28 10.66
CA PRO A 3 -14.53 6.11 9.61
C PRO A 3 -13.09 6.26 10.13
N SER A 4 -12.87 7.14 11.10
CA SER A 4 -11.58 7.36 11.76
C SER A 4 -11.11 6.15 12.59
N GLU A 5 -12.01 5.51 13.34
CA GLU A 5 -11.69 4.29 14.10
C GLU A 5 -11.37 3.13 13.16
N LYS A 6 -12.13 3.00 12.05
CA LYS A 6 -11.84 2.00 11.01
C LYS A 6 -10.50 2.26 10.33
N TYR A 7 -10.16 3.52 10.08
CA TYR A 7 -8.85 3.90 9.53
C TYR A 7 -7.71 3.43 10.44
N ILE A 8 -7.80 3.69 11.74
CA ILE A 8 -6.78 3.27 12.72
C ILE A 8 -6.59 1.74 12.67
N TYR A 9 -7.69 0.97 12.64
CA TYR A 9 -7.61 -0.48 12.49
C TYR A 9 -6.85 -0.92 11.22
N TRP A 10 -7.15 -0.31 10.08
CA TRP A 10 -6.44 -0.59 8.83
C TRP A 10 -4.97 -0.17 8.89
N GLU A 11 -4.68 0.98 9.48
CA GLU A 11 -3.33 1.53 9.61
C GLU A 11 -2.47 0.63 10.53
N GLU A 12 -3.01 0.17 11.66
CA GLU A 12 -2.34 -0.78 12.55
C GLU A 12 -2.04 -2.11 11.86
N ALA A 13 -3.01 -2.65 11.12
CA ALA A 13 -2.82 -3.88 10.34
C ALA A 13 -1.77 -3.69 9.23
N ALA A 14 -1.68 -2.50 8.65
CA ALA A 14 -0.69 -2.17 7.63
C ALA A 14 0.72 -1.98 8.22
N LYS A 15 0.83 -1.34 9.39
CA LYS A 15 2.08 -1.22 10.16
C LYS A 15 2.62 -2.59 10.56
N TYR A 16 1.74 -3.48 11.03
CA TYR A 16 2.11 -4.85 11.37
C TYR A 16 2.70 -5.61 10.18
N ASP A 17 2.12 -5.44 8.97
CA ASP A 17 2.67 -6.05 7.77
C ASP A 17 4.04 -5.49 7.40
N LEU A 18 4.24 -4.18 7.56
CA LEU A 18 5.52 -3.52 7.27
C LEU A 18 6.63 -4.00 8.23
N GLU A 19 6.32 -4.13 9.52
CA GLU A 19 7.25 -4.72 10.50
C GLU A 19 7.53 -6.20 10.21
N THR A 20 6.52 -6.94 9.75
CA THR A 20 6.71 -8.32 9.28
C THR A 20 7.62 -8.37 8.05
N ALA A 21 7.51 -7.43 7.11
CA ALA A 21 8.41 -7.34 5.96
C ALA A 21 9.87 -7.17 6.38
N LYS A 22 10.16 -6.35 7.40
CA LYS A 22 11.49 -6.20 7.99
C LYS A 22 11.99 -7.49 8.62
N ALA A 23 11.14 -8.18 9.39
CA ALA A 23 11.47 -9.48 9.98
C ALA A 23 11.77 -10.55 8.90
N MET A 24 11.00 -10.56 7.81
CA MET A 24 11.23 -11.46 6.68
C MET A 24 12.54 -11.16 5.95
N LEU A 25 12.94 -9.90 5.87
CA LEU A 25 14.22 -9.52 5.26
C LEU A 25 15.39 -10.02 6.10
N ALA A 26 15.35 -9.80 7.41
CA ALA A 26 16.35 -10.32 8.35
C ALA A 26 16.44 -11.87 8.32
N ALA A 27 15.32 -12.54 8.07
CA ALA A 27 15.27 -14.00 7.95
C ALA A 27 15.66 -14.55 6.55
N GLY A 28 16.05 -13.68 5.59
CA GLY A 28 16.39 -14.10 4.22
C GLY A 28 15.18 -14.59 3.40
N ARG A 29 13.97 -14.22 3.78
CA ARG A 29 12.70 -14.65 3.17
C ARG A 29 12.21 -13.61 2.15
N TYR A 30 13.00 -13.34 1.12
CA TYR A 30 12.82 -12.21 0.18
C TYR A 30 11.48 -12.17 -0.56
N LEU A 31 10.94 -13.33 -0.97
CA LEU A 31 9.59 -13.41 -1.56
C LEU A 31 8.52 -12.88 -0.59
N TYR A 32 8.67 -13.17 0.71
CA TYR A 32 7.73 -12.72 1.72
C TYR A 32 7.92 -11.23 2.04
N VAL A 33 9.13 -10.68 1.92
CA VAL A 33 9.36 -9.22 2.06
C VAL A 33 8.48 -8.45 1.09
N VAL A 34 8.56 -8.77 -0.21
CA VAL A 34 7.81 -8.06 -1.24
C VAL A 34 6.31 -8.32 -1.17
N PHE A 35 5.89 -9.52 -0.74
CA PHE A 35 4.48 -9.81 -0.46
C PHE A 35 3.94 -8.96 0.69
N MET A 36 4.66 -8.87 1.81
CA MET A 36 4.24 -8.04 2.94
C MET A 36 4.25 -6.55 2.60
N CYS A 37 5.15 -6.09 1.72
CA CYS A 37 5.12 -4.73 1.19
C CYS A 37 3.83 -4.43 0.41
N GLN A 38 3.41 -5.34 -0.48
CA GLN A 38 2.11 -5.23 -1.17
C GLN A 38 0.95 -5.16 -0.17
N GLN A 39 0.94 -6.04 0.84
CA GLN A 39 -0.13 -6.08 1.84
C GLN A 39 -0.20 -4.78 2.67
N ALA A 40 0.95 -4.26 3.11
CA ALA A 40 1.03 -3.03 3.88
C ALA A 40 0.44 -1.83 3.10
N ILE A 41 0.85 -1.62 1.85
CA ILE A 41 0.34 -0.50 1.05
C ILE A 41 -1.14 -0.69 0.70
N GLU A 42 -1.56 -1.90 0.33
CA GLU A 42 -2.97 -2.18 0.04
C GLU A 42 -3.87 -1.86 1.25
N LYS A 43 -3.49 -2.32 2.45
CA LYS A 43 -4.23 -2.04 3.68
C LYS A 43 -4.25 -0.54 4.01
N GLN A 44 -3.13 0.15 3.84
CA GLN A 44 -3.08 1.59 4.09
C GLN A 44 -4.02 2.38 3.16
N VAL A 45 -4.03 2.05 1.87
CA VAL A 45 -4.93 2.69 0.90
C VAL A 45 -6.40 2.31 1.14
N LYS A 46 -6.68 1.09 1.59
CA LYS A 46 -8.03 0.69 2.05
C LYS A 46 -8.48 1.49 3.27
N GLY A 47 -7.58 1.72 4.23
CA GLY A 47 -7.83 2.61 5.35
C GLY A 47 -8.20 4.01 4.89
N LEU A 48 -7.39 4.61 4.00
CA LEU A 48 -7.69 5.93 3.44
C LEU A 48 -9.03 5.95 2.71
N HIS A 49 -9.37 4.89 1.97
CA HIS A 49 -10.67 4.80 1.30
C HIS A 49 -11.82 4.91 2.30
N VAL A 50 -11.77 4.12 3.37
CA VAL A 50 -12.79 4.17 4.43
C VAL A 50 -12.83 5.55 5.07
N LEU A 51 -11.67 6.14 5.37
CA LEU A 51 -11.56 7.44 6.01
C LEU A 51 -12.21 8.57 5.17
N TYR A 52 -11.94 8.60 3.87
CA TYR A 52 -12.42 9.66 2.98
C TYR A 52 -13.88 9.47 2.53
N THR A 53 -14.30 8.21 2.33
CA THR A 53 -15.60 7.91 1.70
C THR A 53 -16.67 7.46 2.69
N GLY A 54 -16.27 6.97 3.88
CA GLY A 54 -17.16 6.26 4.80
C GLY A 54 -17.49 4.82 4.38
N ASP A 55 -17.14 4.43 3.15
CA ASP A 55 -17.47 3.14 2.55
C ASP A 55 -16.28 2.17 2.54
N GLU A 56 -16.61 0.88 2.59
CA GLU A 56 -15.61 -0.19 2.42
C GLU A 56 -15.04 -0.18 0.99
N ALA A 57 -13.72 -0.35 0.88
CA ALA A 57 -13.07 -0.45 -0.42
C ALA A 57 -13.54 -1.69 -1.20
N LYS A 58 -13.55 -1.59 -2.54
CA LYS A 58 -13.84 -2.73 -3.41
C LYS A 58 -12.91 -3.90 -3.13
N ARG A 59 -13.41 -5.13 -3.31
CA ARG A 59 -12.62 -6.37 -3.23
C ARG A 59 -11.69 -6.50 -4.44
N THR A 60 -10.55 -5.82 -4.38
CA THR A 60 -9.46 -5.88 -5.37
C THR A 60 -8.12 -5.79 -4.65
N HIS A 61 -7.09 -6.35 -5.27
CA HIS A 61 -5.68 -6.21 -4.84
C HIS A 61 -4.92 -5.14 -5.62
N ASN A 62 -5.57 -4.53 -6.61
CA ASN A 62 -4.99 -3.44 -7.37
C ASN A 62 -5.08 -2.14 -6.55
N ILE A 63 -3.96 -1.76 -5.95
CA ILE A 63 -3.82 -0.58 -5.09
C ILE A 63 -4.24 0.69 -5.83
N TRP A 64 -3.85 0.83 -7.11
CA TRP A 64 -4.19 2.02 -7.90
C TRP A 64 -5.71 2.19 -8.04
N ILE A 65 -6.47 1.11 -8.26
CA ILE A 65 -7.93 1.19 -8.37
C ILE A 65 -8.56 1.75 -7.08
N ILE A 66 -8.03 1.39 -5.90
CA ILE A 66 -8.54 1.86 -4.62
C ILE A 66 -8.14 3.31 -4.39
N PHE A 67 -6.88 3.66 -4.69
CA PHE A 67 -6.35 5.02 -4.56
C PHE A 67 -7.11 6.01 -5.46
N ASP A 68 -7.29 5.65 -6.74
CA ASP A 68 -7.97 6.45 -7.75
C ASP A 68 -9.47 6.65 -7.44
N ALA A 69 -10.11 5.66 -6.79
CA ALA A 69 -11.50 5.81 -6.32
C ALA A 69 -11.70 6.92 -5.27
N ILE A 70 -10.61 7.34 -4.62
CA ILE A 70 -10.56 8.49 -3.72
C ILE A 70 -10.07 9.70 -4.51
N PHE A 71 -8.79 9.70 -4.90
CA PHE A 71 -8.11 10.91 -5.36
C PHE A 71 -8.28 11.21 -6.85
N GLY A 72 -8.95 10.34 -7.60
CA GLY A 72 -9.46 10.66 -8.94
C GLY A 72 -10.75 11.48 -8.91
N LYS A 73 -11.39 11.63 -7.74
CA LYS A 73 -12.59 12.45 -7.55
C LYS A 73 -12.19 13.81 -6.96
N GLU A 74 -12.61 14.88 -7.64
CA GLU A 74 -12.37 16.27 -7.20
C GLU A 74 -12.86 16.53 -5.77
N GLU A 75 -13.96 15.89 -5.36
CA GLU A 75 -14.51 15.96 -4.00
C GLU A 75 -13.48 15.65 -2.90
N TYR A 76 -12.54 14.74 -3.16
CA TYR A 76 -11.55 14.31 -2.18
C TYR A 76 -10.15 14.85 -2.48
N SER A 77 -9.77 14.95 -3.75
CA SER A 77 -8.46 15.50 -4.13
C SER A 77 -8.32 16.98 -3.77
N SER A 78 -9.40 17.76 -3.89
CA SER A 78 -9.41 19.18 -3.50
C SER A 78 -9.20 19.42 -1.99
N LEU A 79 -9.34 18.39 -1.14
CA LEU A 79 -9.06 18.48 0.29
C LEU A 79 -7.55 18.45 0.59
N VAL A 80 -6.76 17.87 -0.31
CA VAL A 80 -5.31 17.68 -0.10
C VAL A 80 -4.58 18.98 -0.43
N MET A 81 -4.30 19.75 0.60
CA MET A 81 -3.54 21.02 0.48
C MET A 81 -2.03 20.73 0.50
N ASN A 82 -1.51 20.14 -0.59
CA ASN A 82 -0.09 19.85 -0.75
C ASN A 82 0.35 20.05 -2.21
N GLU A 83 1.21 21.03 -2.45
CA GLU A 83 1.69 21.40 -3.79
C GLU A 83 2.43 20.26 -4.52
N SER A 84 2.98 19.31 -3.77
CA SER A 84 3.68 18.13 -4.33
C SER A 84 2.75 16.93 -4.56
N PHE A 85 1.44 17.04 -4.29
CA PHE A 85 0.52 15.91 -4.32
C PHE A 85 0.49 15.23 -5.70
N ASP A 86 0.22 15.98 -6.76
CA ASP A 86 0.11 15.42 -8.12
C ASP A 86 1.42 14.79 -8.60
N GLN A 87 2.55 15.42 -8.26
CA GLN A 87 3.88 14.87 -8.54
C GLN A 87 4.07 13.51 -7.83
N LYS A 88 3.77 13.44 -6.53
CA LYS A 88 3.91 12.19 -5.76
C LYS A 88 2.96 11.10 -6.26
N VAL A 89 1.74 11.47 -6.66
CA VAL A 89 0.80 10.52 -7.29
C VAL A 89 1.42 9.94 -8.57
N ALA A 90 1.99 10.79 -9.43
CA ALA A 90 2.64 10.34 -10.66
C ALA A 90 3.87 9.44 -10.39
N GLU A 91 4.68 9.77 -9.39
CA GLU A 91 5.86 8.98 -8.97
C GLU A 91 5.51 7.62 -8.36
N HIS A 92 4.41 7.54 -7.61
CA HIS A 92 4.01 6.34 -6.87
C HIS A 92 3.08 5.41 -7.66
N LYS A 93 2.35 5.92 -8.65
CA LYS A 93 1.45 5.10 -9.49
C LYS A 93 2.14 3.87 -10.12
N PRO A 94 3.35 3.96 -10.72
CA PRO A 94 4.04 2.78 -11.23
C PRO A 94 4.34 1.77 -10.12
N PHE A 95 4.67 2.24 -8.91
CA PHE A 95 4.96 1.36 -7.79
C PHE A 95 3.74 0.56 -7.34
N PHE A 96 2.55 1.15 -7.35
CA PHE A 96 1.32 0.43 -7.05
C PHE A 96 1.06 -0.71 -8.04
N ALA A 97 1.43 -0.52 -9.31
CA ALA A 97 1.38 -1.58 -10.30
C ALA A 97 2.44 -2.66 -10.05
N ASP A 98 3.66 -2.27 -9.68
CA ASP A 98 4.74 -3.20 -9.33
C ASP A 98 4.36 -4.07 -8.12
N LEU A 99 3.78 -3.48 -7.08
CA LEU A 99 3.40 -4.20 -5.86
C LEU A 99 2.32 -5.27 -6.14
N LEU A 100 1.39 -5.01 -7.08
CA LEU A 100 0.38 -6.00 -7.49
C LEU A 100 1.00 -7.31 -8.00
N TYR A 101 2.18 -7.24 -8.63
CA TYR A 101 2.93 -8.44 -9.06
C TYR A 101 3.41 -9.28 -7.86
N TYR A 102 3.59 -8.68 -6.69
CA TYR A 102 3.99 -9.39 -5.47
C TYR A 102 2.80 -9.95 -4.68
N TYR A 103 1.56 -9.75 -5.12
CA TYR A 103 0.41 -10.43 -4.54
C TYR A 103 0.40 -11.91 -4.93
N ILE A 104 0.80 -12.77 -3.99
CA ILE A 104 1.02 -14.21 -4.24
C ILE A 104 0.03 -15.14 -3.52
N SER A 105 -0.81 -14.65 -2.61
CA SER A 105 -1.65 -15.49 -1.73
C SER A 105 -2.45 -16.54 -2.52
N GLU A 106 -3.16 -16.09 -3.55
CA GLU A 106 -4.02 -16.93 -4.40
C GLU A 106 -3.31 -17.49 -5.65
N ARG A 107 -1.99 -17.30 -5.77
CA ARG A 107 -1.23 -17.68 -6.96
C ARG A 107 -0.64 -19.09 -6.82
N TYR A 108 -0.65 -19.82 -7.94
CA TYR A 108 -0.09 -21.17 -8.05
C TYR A 108 1.41 -21.21 -7.69
N PRO A 109 1.93 -22.36 -7.21
CA PRO A 109 3.35 -22.52 -6.85
C PRO A 109 4.34 -22.09 -7.94
N ALA A 110 4.05 -22.38 -9.21
CA ALA A 110 4.89 -21.98 -10.33
C ALA A 110 5.04 -20.46 -10.47
N TYR A 111 4.00 -19.69 -10.12
CA TYR A 111 4.10 -18.23 -10.10
C TYR A 111 4.98 -17.75 -8.94
N LYS A 112 4.77 -18.31 -7.74
CA LYS A 112 5.60 -18.02 -6.56
C LYS A 112 7.08 -18.29 -6.82
N GLN A 113 7.38 -19.39 -7.51
CA GLN A 113 8.74 -19.73 -7.93
C GLN A 113 9.33 -18.67 -8.86
N LYS A 114 8.62 -18.27 -9.92
CA LYS A 114 9.07 -17.22 -10.85
C LYS A 114 9.34 -15.88 -10.17
N VAL A 115 8.51 -15.51 -9.19
CA VAL A 115 8.74 -14.30 -8.39
C VAL A 115 9.99 -14.48 -7.53
N SER A 116 10.12 -15.62 -6.84
CA SER A 116 11.28 -15.92 -5.99
C SER A 116 12.60 -15.92 -6.75
N GLU A 117 12.63 -16.40 -8.00
CA GLU A 117 13.82 -16.40 -8.85
C GLU A 117 14.27 -14.98 -9.24
N ARG A 118 13.35 -14.01 -9.22
CA ARG A 118 13.60 -12.61 -9.59
C ARG A 118 13.80 -11.69 -8.39
N VAL A 119 13.45 -12.13 -7.19
CA VAL A 119 13.47 -11.34 -5.96
C VAL A 119 14.55 -11.89 -5.03
N GLY A 120 15.77 -11.40 -5.21
CA GLY A 120 16.87 -11.58 -4.26
C GLY A 120 16.90 -10.47 -3.20
N GLU A 121 17.91 -10.53 -2.32
CA GLU A 121 18.11 -9.60 -1.20
C GLU A 121 18.06 -8.12 -1.61
N VAL A 122 18.85 -7.75 -2.63
CA VAL A 122 18.93 -6.36 -3.12
C VAL A 122 17.56 -5.85 -3.55
N LYS A 123 16.79 -6.66 -4.29
CA LYS A 123 15.46 -6.25 -4.76
C LYS A 123 14.46 -6.18 -3.61
N ALA A 124 14.51 -7.13 -2.67
CA ALA A 124 13.67 -7.10 -1.49
C ALA A 124 13.92 -5.86 -0.62
N GLN A 125 15.18 -5.50 -0.40
CA GLN A 125 15.57 -4.29 0.34
C GLN A 125 15.12 -3.02 -0.40
N GLU A 126 15.31 -2.94 -1.72
CA GLU A 126 14.86 -1.81 -2.54
C GLU A 126 13.34 -1.61 -2.43
N VAL A 127 12.57 -2.69 -2.59
CA VAL A 127 11.10 -2.65 -2.48
C VAL A 127 10.67 -2.27 -1.06
N LEU A 128 11.31 -2.81 -0.03
CA LEU A 128 11.00 -2.46 1.36
C LEU A 128 11.25 -0.98 1.64
N THR A 129 12.42 -0.45 1.29
CA THR A 129 12.76 0.96 1.51
C THR A 129 11.81 1.89 0.76
N ARG A 130 11.45 1.57 -0.49
CA ARG A 130 10.45 2.34 -1.24
C ARG A 130 9.07 2.25 -0.59
N THR A 131 8.70 1.07 -0.08
CA THR A 131 7.44 0.85 0.64
C THR A 131 7.35 1.72 1.89
N GLU A 132 8.41 1.82 2.69
CA GLU A 132 8.43 2.67 3.89
C GLU A 132 8.17 4.15 3.54
N GLY A 133 8.83 4.67 2.50
CA GLY A 133 8.62 6.05 2.05
C GLY A 133 7.20 6.30 1.54
N VAL A 134 6.65 5.39 0.74
CA VAL A 134 5.28 5.48 0.22
C VAL A 134 4.25 5.33 1.34
N PHE A 135 4.50 4.46 2.32
CA PHE A 135 3.64 4.27 3.48
C PHE A 135 3.50 5.57 4.28
N LEU A 136 4.63 6.24 4.57
CA LEU A 136 4.64 7.52 5.29
C LEU A 136 3.91 8.62 4.50
N TRP A 137 4.09 8.66 3.18
CA TRP A 137 3.35 9.61 2.34
C TRP A 137 1.85 9.34 2.41
N LEU A 138 1.40 8.10 2.22
CA LEU A 138 -0.01 7.72 2.34
C LEU A 138 -0.58 8.04 3.73
N GLN A 139 0.18 7.76 4.79
CA GLN A 139 -0.20 8.11 6.15
C GLN A 139 -0.43 9.62 6.31
N SER A 140 0.43 10.46 5.74
CA SER A 140 0.24 11.91 5.79
C SER A 140 -1.01 12.40 5.07
N LEU A 141 -1.59 11.62 4.15
CA LEU A 141 -2.85 12.00 3.50
C LEU A 141 -4.05 11.94 4.47
N SER A 142 -3.99 11.11 5.51
CA SER A 142 -5.09 10.98 6.49
C SER A 142 -5.44 12.29 7.19
N GLN A 143 -4.50 13.23 7.32
CA GLN A 143 -4.74 14.52 7.98
C GLN A 143 -5.67 15.45 7.19
N PHE A 144 -5.92 15.16 5.91
CA PHE A 144 -6.76 15.98 5.03
C PHE A 144 -8.18 15.43 4.85
N SER A 145 -8.53 14.31 5.48
CA SER A 145 -9.92 13.82 5.44
C SER A 145 -10.86 14.78 6.18
N LYS A 146 -12.10 14.88 5.72
CA LYS A 146 -13.16 15.57 6.48
C LYS A 146 -13.32 14.83 7.83
N GLN A 147 -13.19 15.54 8.95
CA GLN A 147 -13.50 15.00 10.28
C GLN A 147 -14.99 14.72 10.41
#